data_AF-A0A5K0X5W5-F1
#
_entry.id   AF-A0A5K0X5W5-F1
#
_cell.length_a   1.000
_cell.length_b   1.000
_cell.length_c   1.000
_cell.angle_alpha   90.00
_cell.angle_beta   90.00
_cell.angle_gamma   90.00
#
_symmetry.space_group_name_H-M   'P 1'
#
loop_
_entity.id
_entity.type
_entity.pdbx_description
1 polymer ?
#
loop_
_entity_poly.entity_id
_entity_poly.type
_entity_poly.pdbx_seq_one_letter_code
_entity_poly.pdbx_strand_id
1 'polypeptide(L)' 'AIRFFESSNLTLRNIRIQNSPQFHVKFDACDSVLIDSVSISSPALSPNTDGIHIQDSKYVGIYNSLIRN' A
#
# COMPACT_ATOMS: atom_id res chain seq x y z
N ALA A 1 0.45 9.38 -2.75
CA ALA A 1 -0.56 8.31 -2.71
C ALA A 1 -0.57 7.58 -4.05
N ILE A 2 -0.48 6.26 -4.05
CA ILE A 2 -0.68 5.41 -5.25
C ILE A 2 -2.02 4.70 -5.08
N ARG A 3 -2.85 4.68 -6.12
CA ARG A 3 -4.13 3.94 -6.13
C ARG A 3 -4.20 3.01 -7.32
N PHE A 4 -4.57 1.76 -7.05
CA PHE A 4 -4.98 0.78 -8.04
C PHE A 4 -6.48 0.55 -7.92
N PHE A 5 -7.18 0.54 -9.06
CA PHE A 5 -8.63 0.41 -9.14
C PHE A 5 -8.98 -0.64 -10.21
N GLU A 6 -9.89 -1.56 -9.90
CA GLU A 6 -10.39 -2.60 -10.82
C GLU A 6 -9.27 -3.30 -11.60
N SER A 7 -8.20 -3.65 -10.89
CA SER A 7 -6.96 -4.15 -11.48
C SER A 7 -6.66 -5.56 -11.01
N SER A 8 -6.11 -6.39 -11.89
CA SER A 8 -5.83 -7.80 -11.59
C SER A 8 -4.35 -8.14 -11.79
N ASN A 9 -3.85 -9.14 -11.04
CA ASN A 9 -2.48 -9.65 -11.16
C ASN A 9 -1.41 -8.57 -10.94
N LEU A 10 -1.56 -7.80 -9.86
CA LEU A 10 -0.67 -6.70 -9.51
C LEU A 10 0.51 -7.20 -8.68
N THR A 11 1.71 -6.69 -8.96
CA THR A 11 2.88 -6.88 -8.10
C THR A 11 3.48 -5.53 -7.72
N LEU A 12 3.53 -5.25 -6.43
CA LEU A 12 4.21 -4.11 -5.83
C LEU A 12 5.43 -4.63 -5.06
N ARG A 13 6.62 -4.47 -5.63
CA ARG A 13 7.84 -5.03 -5.03
C ARG A 13 8.99 -4.03 -4.94
N ASN A 14 9.73 -4.06 -3.83
CA ASN A 14 10.95 -3.27 -3.61
C ASN A 14 10.72 -1.75 -3.75
N ILE A 15 9.60 -1.25 -3.22
CA ILE A 15 9.26 0.18 -3.30
C ILE A 15 9.37 0.83 -1.93
N ARG A 16 9.89 2.06 -1.91
CA ARG A 16 9.92 2.93 -0.73
C ARG A 16 8.99 4.12 -0.94
N ILE A 17 8.05 4.33 -0.01
CA ILE A 17 7.08 5.44 -0.03
C ILE A 17 7.24 6.25 1.25
N GLN A 18 7.43 7.55 1.12
CA GLN A 18 7.68 8.43 2.26
C GLN A 18 6.83 9.69 2.19
N ASN A 19 6.39 10.17 3.35
CA ASN A 19 5.74 11.48 3.51
C ASN A 19 4.50 11.68 2.61
N SER A 20 3.66 10.64 2.42
CA SER A 20 2.47 10.78 1.58
C SER A 20 1.35 11.49 2.35
N PRO A 21 0.75 12.56 1.82
CA PRO A 21 -0.47 13.12 2.40
C PRO A 21 -1.64 12.14 2.20
N GLN A 22 -2.40 11.91 3.28
CA GLN A 22 -3.62 11.08 3.36
C GLN A 22 -3.43 9.57 3.29
N PHE A 23 -2.96 9.00 2.17
CA PHE A 23 -2.79 7.53 2.01
C PHE A 23 -1.48 7.22 1.29
N HIS A 24 -0.77 6.16 1.67
CA HIS A 24 0.44 5.77 0.95
C HIS A 24 0.10 4.88 -0.26
N VAL A 25 -0.65 3.79 -0.07
CA VAL A 25 -1.08 2.89 -1.16
C VAL A 25 -2.54 2.44 -0.95
N LYS A 26 -3.37 2.53 -1.99
CA LYS A 26 -4.75 2.00 -1.99
C LYS A 26 -4.96 0.97 -3.10
N PHE A 27 -5.57 -0.16 -2.76
CA PHE A 27 -6.11 -1.15 -3.70
C PHE A 27 -7.62 -1.19 -3.54
N ASP A 28 -8.33 -1.05 -4.65
CA ASP A 28 -9.78 -0.94 -4.68
C ASP A 28 -10.32 -1.81 -5.81
N ALA A 29 -11.24 -2.74 -5.50
CA ALA A 29 -11.76 -3.72 -6.45
C ALA A 29 -10.68 -4.53 -7.20
N CYS A 30 -9.54 -4.85 -6.54
CA CYS A 30 -8.42 -5.55 -7.17
C CYS A 30 -8.44 -7.06 -6.93
N ASP A 31 -7.85 -7.85 -7.83
CA ASP A 31 -7.71 -9.30 -7.69
C ASP A 31 -6.25 -9.73 -7.84
N SER A 32 -5.79 -10.69 -7.02
CA SER A 32 -4.45 -11.29 -7.13
C SER A 32 -3.35 -10.24 -7.01
N VAL A 33 -3.25 -9.64 -5.83
CA VAL A 33 -2.31 -8.56 -5.54
C VAL A 33 -1.17 -9.11 -4.67
N LEU A 34 0.06 -8.97 -5.13
CA LEU A 34 1.26 -9.30 -4.37
C LEU A 34 2.00 -8.03 -3.97
N ILE A 35 2.19 -7.83 -2.68
CA ILE A 35 2.98 -6.73 -2.12
C ILE A 35 4.15 -7.35 -1.36
N ASP A 36 5.37 -7.01 -1.74
CA ASP A 36 6.57 -7.64 -1.20
C ASP A 36 7.74 -6.65 -1.05
N SER A 37 8.44 -6.69 0.09
CA SER A 37 9.59 -5.81 0.32
C SER A 37 9.28 -4.32 0.15
N VAL A 38 8.10 -3.87 0.60
CA VAL A 38 7.71 -2.45 0.54
C VAL A 38 8.03 -1.76 1.86
N SER A 39 8.58 -0.55 1.79
CA SER A 39 8.88 0.30 2.95
C SER A 39 8.04 1.57 2.92
N ILE A 40 7.19 1.79 3.92
CA ILE A 40 6.37 2.99 4.07
C ILE A 40 6.78 3.74 5.34
N SER A 41 7.01 5.05 5.24
CA SER A 41 7.35 5.90 6.38
C SER A 41 6.62 7.25 6.40
N SER A 42 5.97 7.62 7.50
CA SER A 42 5.49 8.99 7.75
C SER A 42 6.18 9.68 8.94
N PRO A 43 6.13 11.02 9.02
CA PRO A 43 6.50 11.75 10.24
C PRO A 43 5.50 11.50 11.37
N ALA A 44 5.98 11.41 12.62
CA ALA A 44 5.15 11.09 13.79
C ALA A 44 3.98 12.05 14.07
N LEU A 45 4.06 13.29 13.59
CA LEU A 45 3.01 14.30 13.72
C LEU A 45 2.10 14.39 12.48
N SER A 46 2.25 13.46 11.52
CA SER A 46 1.44 13.43 10.31
C SER A 46 -0.01 13.09 10.67
N PRO A 47 -0.99 13.91 10.25
CA PRO A 47 -2.39 13.69 10.61
C PRO A 47 -3.02 12.45 9.97
N ASN A 48 -2.38 11.83 8.97
CA ASN A 48 -2.88 10.65 8.28
C ASN A 48 -1.80 9.57 8.16
N THR A 49 -2.09 8.39 8.68
CA THR A 49 -1.15 7.28 8.96
C THR A 49 -1.49 5.99 8.18
N ASP A 50 -2.33 6.08 7.14
CA ASP A 50 -2.68 4.91 6.35
C ASP A 50 -1.48 4.47 5.50
N GLY A 51 -0.94 3.30 5.83
CA GLY A 51 0.11 2.62 5.06
C GLY A 51 -0.47 2.02 3.78
N ILE A 52 -1.05 0.82 3.89
CA ILE A 52 -1.66 0.11 2.77
C ILE A 52 -3.15 -0.07 3.08
N HIS A 53 -4.00 0.52 2.24
CA HIS A 53 -5.45 0.40 2.31
C HIS A 53 -5.94 -0.60 1.24
N ILE A 54 -6.68 -1.62 1.65
CA ILE A 54 -7.26 -2.63 0.75
C ILE A 54 -8.78 -2.60 0.90
N GLN A 55 -9.48 -2.36 -0.18
CA GLN A 55 -10.93 -2.28 -0.24
C GLN A 55 -11.45 -3.14 -1.40
N ASP A 56 -12.54 -3.88 -1.18
CA ASP A 56 -13.25 -4.68 -2.20
C ASP A 56 -12.36 -5.60 -3.04
N SER A 57 -11.20 -6.00 -2.51
CA SER A 57 -10.16 -6.73 -3.25
C SER A 57 -10.04 -8.18 -2.78
N LYS A 58 -9.61 -9.07 -3.67
CA LYS A 58 -9.48 -10.52 -3.44
C LYS A 58 -8.05 -11.00 -3.68
N TYR A 59 -7.65 -12.04 -2.97
CA TYR A 59 -6.33 -12.67 -3.07
C TYR A 59 -5.17 -11.66 -2.95
N VAL A 60 -5.18 -10.88 -1.86
CA VAL A 60 -4.14 -9.90 -1.56
C VAL A 60 -3.14 -10.48 -0.57
N GLY A 61 -1.87 -10.57 -0.95
CA GLY A 61 -0.76 -10.99 -0.10
C GLY A 61 0.21 -9.85 0.16
N ILE A 62 0.56 -9.63 1.44
CA ILE A 62 1.59 -8.67 1.86
C ILE A 62 2.70 -9.42 2.59
N TYR A 63 3.93 -9.30 2.10
CA TYR A 63 5.10 -10.00 2.61
C TYR A 63 6.28 -9.04 2.80
N ASN A 64 7.15 -9.35 3.76
CA ASN A 64 8.45 -8.71 3.97
C ASN A 64 8.44 -7.17 3.98
N SER A 65 7.32 -6.55 4.39
CA SER A 65 7.10 -5.11 4.25
C SER A 65 7.25 -4.41 5.60
N LEU A 66 7.80 -3.20 5.57
CA LEU A 66 8.04 -2.37 6.74
C LEU A 66 7.16 -1.12 6.67
N ILE A 67 6.23 -0.98 7.61
CA ILE A 67 5.36 0.19 7.71
C ILE A 67 5.67 0.89 9.04
N ARG A 68 6.11 2.14 8.96
CA ARG A 68 6.45 2.98 10.12
C ARG A 68 5.68 4.29 10.01
N ASN A 69 4.88 4.62 11.01
CA ASN A 69 4.11 5.85 11.01
C ASN A 69 4.73 6.91 11.92
#